data_AF-A0A5J5IXW5-F1
#
_entry.id   AF-A0A5J5IXW5-F1
#
_cell.length_a   1.000
_cell.length_b   1.000
_cell.length_c   1.000
_cell.angle_alpha   90.00
_cell.angle_beta   90.00
_cell.angle_gamma   90.00
#
_symmetry.space_group_name_H-M   'P 1'
#
loop_
_entity.id
_entity.type
_entity.pdbx_description
1 polymer ?
#
loop_
_entity_poly.entity_id
_entity_poly.type
_entity_poly.pdbx_seq_one_letter_code
_entity_poly.pdbx_strand_id
1 'polypeptide(L)'
;MPEACRVCGGTVGVRERRRGATTWSCARCGWQLGDAPDPDLPRPVVGVVYYLRFDRRVKIGTSARPRQRLAAIRHDELLAFELGGRELEQRRHREFAALREGGEWFTLADPVTAHIAGLQAAASDPWAAYDRWLGDAYRAQSS
;
A
#
# COMPACT_ATOMS: atom_id res chain seq x y z
N MET A 1 3.84 15.62 16.22
CA MET A 1 5.24 15.15 16.25
C MET A 1 6.14 16.37 16.00
N PRO A 2 7.33 16.48 16.63
CA PRO A 2 8.16 17.67 16.51
C PRO A 2 8.83 17.86 15.14
N GLU A 3 9.00 16.80 14.35
CA GLU A 3 9.48 16.86 12.95
C GLU A 3 8.66 15.91 12.07
N ALA A 4 8.77 16.04 10.73
CA ALA A 4 8.12 15.13 9.79
C ALA A 4 8.80 13.75 9.80
N CYS A 5 8.00 12.69 9.61
CA CYS A 5 8.53 11.33 9.56
C CYS A 5 9.51 11.14 8.41
N ARG A 6 10.74 10.70 8.70
CA ARG A 6 11.79 10.46 7.68
C ARG A 6 11.47 9.31 6.72
N VAL A 7 10.56 8.40 7.11
CA VAL A 7 10.12 7.26 6.29
C VAL A 7 9.02 7.65 5.30
N CYS A 8 7.95 8.30 5.76
CA CYS A 8 6.74 8.55 4.95
C CYS A 8 6.33 10.04 4.82
N GLY A 9 7.06 10.97 5.45
CA GLY A 9 6.75 12.40 5.45
C GLY A 9 5.56 12.82 6.33
N GLY A 10 4.94 11.89 7.06
CA GLY A 10 3.80 12.21 7.94
C GLY A 10 4.15 13.17 9.07
N THR A 11 3.24 14.11 9.38
CA THR A 11 3.43 15.16 10.40
C THR A 11 2.69 14.90 11.72
N VAL A 12 1.70 13.99 11.69
CA VAL A 12 0.96 13.54 12.86
C VAL A 12 1.66 12.35 13.50
N GLY A 13 1.78 12.37 14.83
CA GLY A 13 2.38 11.29 15.60
C GLY A 13 1.57 10.98 16.84
N VAL A 14 1.71 9.75 17.33
CA VAL A 14 1.19 9.27 18.60
C VAL A 14 2.31 9.39 19.63
N ARG A 15 1.98 9.89 20.82
CA ARG A 15 2.95 10.09 21.90
C ARG A 15 2.79 8.99 22.92
N GLU A 16 3.85 8.20 23.14
CA GLU A 16 3.93 7.22 24.21
C GLU A 16 4.87 7.70 25.31
N ARG A 17 4.51 7.40 26.57
CA ARG A 17 5.42 7.58 27.71
C ARG A 17 5.84 6.20 28.20
N ARG A 18 7.13 5.89 28.12
CA ARG A 18 7.71 4.66 28.69
C ARG A 18 8.88 5.01 29.59
N ARG A 19 8.86 4.51 30.83
CA ARG A 19 9.93 4.66 31.83
C ARG A 19 10.45 6.12 31.98
N GLY A 20 9.54 7.10 32.01
CA GLY A 20 9.89 8.52 32.16
C GLY A 20 10.36 9.22 30.88
N ALA A 21 10.64 8.50 29.79
CA ALA A 21 10.93 9.07 28.48
C ALA A 21 9.65 9.23 27.64
N THR A 22 9.61 10.28 26.82
CA THR A 22 8.54 10.51 25.85
C THR A 22 9.03 10.12 24.47
N THR A 23 8.37 9.15 23.85
CA THR A 23 8.67 8.68 22.50
C THR A 23 7.51 9.02 21.58
N TRP A 24 7.81 9.38 20.33
CA TRP A 24 6.80 9.59 19.30
C TRP A 24 6.84 8.45 18.29
N SER A 25 5.69 8.00 17.84
CA SER A 25 5.57 7.14 16.65
C SER A 25 4.74 7.86 15.58
N CYS A 26 5.10 7.71 14.32
CA CYS A 26 4.34 8.29 13.22
C CYS A 26 2.97 7.62 13.14
N ALA A 27 1.89 8.40 13.16
CA ALA A 27 0.54 7.84 13.07
C ALA A 27 0.31 7.15 11.70
N ARG A 28 1.02 7.61 10.66
CA ARG A 28 0.87 7.13 9.27
C ARG A 28 1.61 5.83 8.97
N CYS A 29 2.86 5.65 9.42
CA CYS A 29 3.66 4.45 9.12
C CYS A 29 4.11 3.66 10.36
N GLY A 30 3.88 4.19 11.57
CA GLY A 30 4.31 3.57 12.82
C GLY A 30 5.81 3.73 13.15
N TRP A 31 6.59 4.45 12.34
CA TRP A 31 8.01 4.68 12.59
C TRP A 31 8.24 5.45 13.90
N GLN A 32 9.19 4.99 14.71
CA GLN A 32 9.55 5.64 15.96
C GLN A 32 10.50 6.82 15.70
N LEU A 33 10.16 7.99 16.23
CA LEU A 33 10.98 9.19 16.09
C LEU A 33 12.24 9.08 16.95
N GLY A 34 13.39 9.37 16.36
CA GLY A 34 14.71 9.20 16.98
C GLY A 34 15.45 7.97 16.46
N ASP A 35 14.73 6.97 15.95
CA ASP A 35 15.33 5.86 15.22
C ASP A 35 15.65 6.32 13.79
N ALA A 36 16.84 5.97 13.31
CA ALA A 36 17.24 6.20 11.92
C ALA A 36 17.22 4.86 11.19
N PRO A 37 16.62 4.77 9.99
CA PRO A 37 16.87 3.65 9.10
C PRO A 37 18.38 3.53 8.89
N ASP A 38 18.93 2.32 8.97
CA ASP A 38 20.34 2.08 8.69
C ASP A 38 20.65 2.62 7.27
N PRO A 39 21.55 3.62 7.13
CA PRO A 39 21.85 4.24 5.85
C PRO A 39 22.54 3.29 4.88
N ASP A 40 23.15 2.20 5.37
CA ASP A 40 23.83 1.21 4.55
C ASP A 40 22.87 0.15 4.00
N LEU A 41 21.62 0.10 4.50
CA LEU A 41 20.59 -0.79 3.99
C LEU A 41 19.80 -0.17 2.85
N PRO A 42 19.52 -0.94 1.78
CA PRO A 42 18.68 -0.44 0.69
C PRO A 42 17.26 -0.22 1.19
N ARG A 43 16.60 0.81 0.65
CA ARG A 43 15.19 1.07 0.95
C ARG A 43 14.34 -0.19 0.71
N PRO A 44 13.47 -0.58 1.66
CA PRO A 44 12.59 -1.72 1.49
C PRO A 44 11.70 -1.54 0.27
N VAL A 45 11.53 -2.64 -0.46
CA VAL A 45 10.61 -2.72 -1.59
C VAL A 45 9.34 -3.41 -1.12
N VAL A 46 8.22 -2.69 -1.17
CA VAL A 46 6.89 -3.23 -0.87
C VAL A 46 6.12 -3.41 -2.17
N GLY A 47 5.91 -4.67 -2.54
CA GLY A 47 5.08 -5.04 -3.69
C GLY A 47 3.60 -4.97 -3.36
N VAL A 48 2.81 -4.43 -4.29
CA VAL A 48 1.34 -4.42 -4.18
C VAL A 48 0.70 -4.93 -5.47
N VAL A 49 -0.49 -5.51 -5.34
CA VAL A 49 -1.48 -5.61 -6.42
C VAL A 49 -2.42 -4.42 -6.30
N TYR A 50 -2.64 -3.73 -7.41
CA TYR A 50 -3.49 -2.55 -7.50
C TYR A 50 -4.75 -2.82 -8.31
N TYR A 51 -5.82 -2.14 -7.95
CA TYR A 51 -7.11 -2.16 -8.62
C TYR A 51 -7.43 -0.74 -9.09
N LEU A 52 -7.30 -0.49 -10.40
CA LEU A 52 -7.56 0.83 -10.98
C LEU A 52 -8.86 0.82 -11.78
N ARG A 53 -9.79 1.72 -11.46
CA ARG A 53 -11.00 1.90 -12.26
C ARG A 53 -10.68 2.70 -13.52
N PHE A 54 -11.26 2.28 -14.62
CA PHE A 54 -11.37 3.08 -15.83
C PHE A 54 -12.70 2.75 -16.51
N ASP A 55 -13.62 3.71 -16.50
CA ASP A 55 -15.00 3.52 -16.94
C ASP A 55 -15.67 2.34 -16.19
N ARG A 56 -16.25 1.36 -16.90
CA ARG A 56 -16.92 0.18 -16.34
C ARG A 56 -15.98 -1.00 -16.11
N ARG A 57 -14.68 -0.74 -16.05
CA ARG A 57 -13.64 -1.76 -16.02
C ARG A 57 -12.67 -1.48 -14.90
N VAL A 58 -11.98 -2.54 -14.51
CA VAL A 58 -10.89 -2.48 -13.55
C VAL A 58 -9.65 -3.15 -14.09
N LYS A 59 -8.52 -2.48 -13.93
CA LYS A 59 -7.20 -3.03 -14.18
C LYS A 59 -6.68 -3.65 -12.90
N ILE A 60 -6.31 -4.92 -12.97
CA ILE A 60 -5.64 -5.63 -11.87
C ILE A 60 -4.19 -5.87 -12.30
N GLY A 61 -3.25 -5.20 -11.63
CA GLY A 61 -1.83 -5.33 -11.94
C GLY A 61 -0.97 -5.26 -10.69
N THR A 62 0.32 -5.54 -10.81
CA THR A 62 1.27 -5.45 -9.68
C THR A 62 2.33 -4.37 -9.87
N SER A 63 2.87 -3.84 -8.77
CA SER A 63 4.04 -2.96 -8.79
C SER A 63 4.83 -3.00 -7.49
N ALA A 64 6.16 -2.96 -7.62
CA ALA A 64 7.09 -2.67 -6.54
C ALA A 64 7.29 -1.17 -6.29
N ARG A 65 6.82 -0.31 -7.21
CA ARG A 65 6.92 1.16 -7.17
C ARG A 65 5.58 1.80 -7.54
N PRO A 66 4.52 1.59 -6.73
CA PRO A 66 3.16 1.95 -7.11
C PRO A 66 3.01 3.45 -7.41
N ARG A 67 3.69 4.34 -6.68
CA ARG A 67 3.63 5.80 -6.94
C ARG A 67 4.07 6.16 -8.36
N GLN A 68 5.21 5.62 -8.79
CA GLN A 68 5.74 5.85 -10.14
C GLN A 68 4.85 5.20 -11.21
N ARG A 69 4.41 3.96 -10.95
CA ARG A 69 3.61 3.19 -11.91
C ARG A 69 2.24 3.84 -12.16
N LEU A 70 1.53 4.23 -11.10
CA LEU A 70 0.18 4.77 -11.21
C LEU A 70 0.17 6.18 -11.83
N ALA A 71 1.21 6.98 -11.61
CA ALA A 71 1.37 8.28 -12.27
C ALA A 71 1.45 8.16 -13.81
N ALA A 72 1.94 7.03 -14.32
CA ALA A 72 2.07 6.77 -15.76
C ALA A 72 0.84 6.08 -16.38
N ILE A 73 -0.15 5.68 -15.58
CA ILE A 73 -1.34 4.98 -16.07
C ILE A 73 -2.53 5.95 -16.00
N ARG A 74 -3.23 6.15 -17.11
CA ARG A 74 -4.52 6.85 -17.09
C ARG A 74 -5.57 5.96 -16.40
N HIS A 75 -6.23 6.50 -15.38
CA HIS A 75 -7.28 5.85 -14.61
C HIS A 75 -8.20 6.90 -14.02
N ASP A 76 -9.42 6.51 -13.67
CA ASP A 76 -10.38 7.39 -12.98
C ASP A 76 -10.13 7.40 -11.48
N GLU A 77 -9.81 6.22 -10.92
CA GLU A 77 -9.78 6.01 -9.49
C GLU A 77 -8.87 4.84 -9.11
N LEU A 78 -8.12 4.99 -8.02
CA LEU A 78 -7.45 3.89 -7.35
C LEU A 78 -8.41 3.30 -6.32
N LEU A 79 -8.91 2.09 -6.59
CA LEU A 79 -9.93 1.45 -5.76
C LEU A 79 -9.32 0.78 -4.52
N ALA A 80 -8.20 0.07 -4.68
CA ALA A 80 -7.58 -0.68 -3.59
C ALA A 80 -6.11 -1.04 -3.88
N PHE A 81 -5.38 -1.33 -2.80
CA PHE A 81 -4.15 -2.14 -2.83
C PHE A 81 -4.35 -3.43 -2.05
N GLU A 82 -3.72 -4.50 -2.52
CA GLU A 82 -3.53 -5.75 -1.80
C GLU A 82 -2.02 -6.02 -1.69
N LEU A 83 -1.52 -6.27 -0.48
CA LEU A 83 -0.10 -6.54 -0.25
C LEU A 83 0.31 -7.83 -0.97
N GLY A 84 1.29 -7.75 -1.87
CA GLY A 84 1.79 -8.91 -2.61
C GLY A 84 2.34 -8.58 -3.98
N GLY A 85 2.90 -9.59 -4.64
CA GLY A 85 3.58 -9.44 -5.93
C GLY A 85 2.89 -10.16 -7.08
N ARG A 86 3.71 -10.55 -8.05
CA ARG A 86 3.31 -11.22 -9.30
C ARG A 86 2.51 -12.51 -9.09
N GLU A 87 2.77 -13.26 -8.02
CA GLU A 87 2.02 -14.49 -7.71
C GLU A 87 0.57 -14.20 -7.29
N LEU A 88 0.37 -13.19 -6.43
CA LEU A 88 -0.96 -12.75 -6.02
C LEU A 88 -1.73 -12.19 -7.23
N GLU A 89 -1.07 -11.39 -8.07
CA GLU A 89 -1.67 -10.87 -9.30
C GLU A 89 -2.18 -12.00 -10.20
N GLN A 90 -1.34 -13.01 -10.47
CA GLN A 90 -1.74 -14.15 -11.28
C GLN A 90 -2.90 -14.92 -10.64
N ARG A 91 -2.91 -15.05 -9.30
CA ARG A 91 -4.04 -15.67 -8.59
C ARG A 91 -5.33 -14.90 -8.85
N ARG A 92 -5.33 -13.57 -8.71
CA ARG A 92 -6.50 -12.71 -8.97
C ARG A 92 -6.93 -12.77 -10.45
N HIS A 93 -5.98 -12.84 -11.38
CA HIS A 93 -6.31 -13.02 -12.80
C HIS A 93 -6.99 -14.36 -13.09
N ARG A 94 -6.59 -15.44 -12.41
CA ARG A 94 -7.23 -16.76 -12.55
C ARG A 94 -8.62 -16.77 -11.91
N GLU A 95 -8.73 -16.19 -10.71
CA GLU A 95 -9.98 -16.09 -9.97
C GLU A 95 -11.06 -15.31 -10.73
N PHE A 96 -10.69 -14.18 -11.34
CA PHE A 96 -11.61 -13.33 -12.09
C PHE A 96 -11.58 -13.59 -13.61
N ALA A 97 -11.08 -14.74 -14.05
CA ALA A 97 -10.88 -15.04 -15.46
C ALA A 97 -12.17 -14.93 -16.30
N ALA A 98 -13.32 -15.26 -15.70
CA ALA A 98 -14.63 -15.16 -16.36
C ALA A 98 -15.04 -13.72 -16.74
N LEU A 99 -14.48 -12.72 -16.06
CA LEU A 99 -14.75 -11.29 -16.30
C LEU A 99 -13.62 -10.61 -17.07
N ARG A 100 -12.63 -11.36 -17.55
CA ARG A 100 -11.44 -10.80 -18.21
C ARG A 100 -11.79 -10.37 -19.64
N GLU A 101 -11.55 -9.10 -19.94
CA GLU A 101 -11.77 -8.53 -21.27
C GLU A 101 -10.52 -8.62 -22.17
N GLY A 102 -9.36 -8.91 -21.58
CA GLY A 102 -8.09 -9.01 -22.26
C GLY A 102 -6.97 -8.29 -21.52
N GLY A 103 -5.75 -8.81 -21.62
CA GLY A 103 -4.61 -8.28 -20.88
C GLY A 103 -4.87 -8.26 -19.37
N GLU A 104 -4.72 -7.11 -18.73
CA GLU A 104 -4.95 -6.92 -17.28
C GLU A 104 -6.31 -6.27 -16.96
N TRP A 105 -7.23 -6.23 -17.93
CA TRP A 105 -8.54 -5.58 -17.79
C TRP A 105 -9.67 -6.57 -17.54
N PHE A 106 -10.54 -6.21 -16.59
CA PHE A 106 -11.68 -7.00 -16.14
C PHE A 106 -12.92 -6.10 -16.09
N THR A 107 -14.10 -6.67 -16.38
CA THR A 107 -15.37 -5.98 -16.17
C THR A 107 -15.57 -5.72 -14.68
N LEU A 108 -15.96 -4.50 -14.31
CA LEU A 108 -16.25 -4.13 -12.93
C LEU A 108 -17.65 -4.62 -12.54
N ALA A 109 -17.75 -5.90 -12.19
CA ALA A 109 -18.97 -6.58 -11.76
C ALA A 109 -18.66 -7.57 -10.63
N ASP A 110 -19.68 -8.16 -10.03
CA ASP A 110 -19.49 -9.26 -9.09
C ASP A 110 -18.85 -10.45 -9.81
N PRO A 111 -17.80 -11.09 -9.25
CA PRO A 111 -17.31 -10.99 -7.86
C PRO A 111 -16.22 -9.93 -7.59
N VAL A 112 -15.75 -9.18 -8.59
CA VAL A 112 -14.61 -8.26 -8.45
C VAL A 112 -14.93 -7.10 -7.50
N THR A 113 -16.13 -6.54 -7.62
CA THR A 113 -16.65 -5.47 -6.73
C THR A 113 -16.68 -5.91 -5.27
N ALA A 114 -17.12 -7.14 -5.00
CA ALA A 114 -17.14 -7.70 -3.64
C ALA A 114 -15.73 -7.85 -3.06
N HIS A 115 -14.76 -8.31 -3.86
CA HIS A 115 -13.36 -8.41 -3.42
C HIS A 115 -12.77 -7.04 -3.09
N ILE A 116 -12.98 -6.05 -3.96
CA ILE A 116 -12.50 -4.68 -3.75
C ILE A 116 -13.12 -4.07 -2.48
N ALA A 117 -14.42 -4.26 -2.25
CA ALA A 117 -15.08 -3.80 -1.04
C ALA A 117 -14.47 -4.44 0.22
N GLY A 118 -14.10 -5.72 0.17
CA GLY A 118 -13.38 -6.39 1.25
C GLY A 118 -12.02 -5.75 1.55
N LEU A 119 -11.27 -5.37 0.52
CA LEU A 119 -10.00 -4.64 0.68
C LEU A 119 -10.21 -3.25 1.29
N GLN A 120 -11.23 -2.51 0.81
CA GLN A 120 -11.56 -1.17 1.31
C GLN A 120 -12.06 -1.19 2.76
N ALA A 121 -12.76 -2.25 3.16
CA ALA A 121 -13.17 -2.44 4.55
C ALA A 121 -11.96 -2.67 5.49
N ALA A 122 -10.90 -3.33 4.99
CA ALA A 122 -9.66 -3.52 5.73
C ALA A 122 -8.80 -2.25 5.79
N ALA A 123 -8.81 -1.45 4.71
CA ALA A 123 -8.14 -0.16 4.66
C ALA A 123 -8.84 0.80 3.67
N SER A 124 -9.45 1.86 4.20
CA SER A 124 -10.21 2.83 3.38
C SER A 124 -9.34 3.68 2.45
N ASP A 125 -8.11 4.03 2.87
CA ASP A 125 -7.12 4.70 2.03
C ASP A 125 -6.01 3.72 1.63
N PRO A 126 -5.90 3.35 0.34
CA PRO A 126 -4.84 2.48 -0.15
C PRO A 126 -3.44 3.03 0.13
N TRP A 127 -3.24 4.34 0.06
CA TRP A 127 -1.93 4.93 0.31
C TRP A 127 -1.55 4.87 1.78
N ALA A 128 -2.49 5.12 2.69
CA ALA A 128 -2.26 4.92 4.12
C ALA A 128 -1.84 3.47 4.42
N ALA A 129 -2.51 2.47 3.84
CA ALA A 129 -2.11 1.07 3.98
C ALA A 129 -0.68 0.80 3.46
N TYR A 130 -0.36 1.33 2.28
CA TYR A 130 0.98 1.22 1.71
C TYR A 130 2.05 1.85 2.61
N ASP A 131 1.80 3.03 3.17
CA ASP A 131 2.74 3.70 4.06
C ASP A 131 2.93 2.93 5.39
N ARG A 132 1.89 2.24 5.87
CA ARG A 132 2.01 1.29 6.99
C ARG A 132 2.93 0.13 6.65
N TRP A 133 2.69 -0.58 5.54
CA TRP A 133 3.53 -1.70 5.12
C TRP A 133 4.99 -1.29 4.89
N LEU A 134 5.21 -0.10 4.32
CA LEU A 134 6.56 0.44 4.17
C LEU A 134 7.23 0.68 5.52
N GLY A 135 6.51 1.26 6.48
CA GLY A 135 6.99 1.43 7.85
C GLY A 135 7.31 0.10 8.54
N ASP A 136 6.47 -0.92 8.35
CA ASP A 136 6.69 -2.28 8.87
C ASP A 136 7.98 -2.88 8.30
N ALA A 137 8.20 -2.74 6.99
CA ALA A 137 9.38 -3.25 6.31
C ALA A 137 10.68 -2.58 6.78
N TYR A 138 10.67 -1.26 7.02
CA TYR A 138 11.84 -0.58 7.61
C TYR A 138 12.15 -1.09 9.02
N ARG A 139 11.13 -1.34 9.86
CA ARG A 139 11.34 -1.86 11.22
C ARG A 139 11.91 -3.27 11.20
N ALA A 140 11.44 -4.12 10.28
CA ALA A 140 11.97 -5.47 10.12
C ALA A 140 13.45 -5.50 9.70
N GLN A 141 13.92 -4.49 8.97
CA GLN A 141 15.33 -4.35 8.59
C GLN A 141 16.22 -3.79 9.69
N SER A 142 15.63 -3.06 10.65
CA SER A 142 16.35 -2.38 11.74
C SER A 142 16.38 -3.22 13.03
N SER A 143 15.91 -4.48 12.98
CA SER A 143 15.77 -5.41 14.11
C SER A 143 16.85 -6.49 14.12
#